data_AF-A0A814ZKM3-F1
#
_entry.id   AF-A0A814ZKM3-F1
#
_cell.length_a   1.000
_cell.length_b   1.000
_cell.length_c   1.000
_cell.angle_alpha   90.00
_cell.angle_beta   90.00
_cell.angle_gamma   90.00
#
_symmetry.space_group_name_H-M   'P 1'
#
loop_
_entity.id
_entity.type
_entity.pdbx_description
1 polymer ?
#
loop_
_entity_poly.entity_id
_entity_poly.type
_entity_poly.pdbx_seq_one_letter_code
_entity_poly.pdbx_strand_id
1 'polypeptide(L)'
;VGSFRETMRELADDLMLSSDTQVIVDSKESAMKEAAELGELIHNDKFSNDIFNEKITIFKSVGIAIKDLAAAIVLYASLKK
;
A
#
# COMPACT_ATOMS: atom_id res chain seq x y z
N VAL A 1 4.25 3.86 -8.25
CA VAL A 1 5.38 3.42 -7.38
C VAL A 1 6.55 4.26 -7.81
N GLY A 2 7.01 5.17 -6.95
CA GLY A 2 7.96 6.24 -7.35
C GLY A 2 7.86 7.54 -6.55
N SER A 3 6.88 7.68 -5.65
CA SER A 3 6.79 8.79 -4.70
C SER A 3 7.81 8.65 -3.55
N PHE A 4 9.09 8.91 -3.80
CA PHE A 4 10.14 8.93 -2.75
C PHE A 4 10.22 10.28 -2.00
N ARG A 5 9.44 11.28 -2.42
CA ARG A 5 9.33 12.60 -1.77
C ARG A 5 7.87 12.89 -1.48
N GLU A 6 7.62 13.60 -0.38
CA GLU A 6 6.26 13.88 0.13
C GLU A 6 5.32 14.53 -0.92
N THR A 7 5.87 15.39 -1.78
CA THR A 7 5.09 16.11 -2.81
C THR A 7 5.08 15.41 -4.18
N MET A 8 5.80 14.29 -4.33
CA MET A 8 5.89 13.59 -5.60
C MET A 8 4.61 12.77 -5.83
N ARG A 9 3.97 12.96 -6.99
CA ARG A 9 2.73 12.26 -7.34
C ARG A 9 2.79 11.78 -8.79
N GLU A 10 2.26 10.58 -9.01
CA GLU A 10 2.14 9.93 -10.32
C GLU A 10 0.71 9.92 -10.85
N LEU A 11 -0.26 10.16 -9.97
CA LEU A 11 -1.69 10.12 -10.28
C LEU A 11 -2.31 11.49 -9.98
N ALA A 12 -3.38 11.81 -10.72
CA ALA A 12 -4.12 13.04 -10.56
C ALA A 12 -5.06 12.98 -9.33
N ASP A 13 -5.33 14.14 -8.73
CA ASP A 13 -6.09 14.25 -7.48
C ASP A 13 -7.56 13.83 -7.65
N ASP A 14 -8.15 14.10 -8.81
CA ASP A 14 -9.53 13.72 -9.16
C ASP A 14 -9.74 12.21 -9.13
N LEU A 15 -8.77 11.43 -9.59
CA LEU A 15 -8.80 9.97 -9.52
C LEU A 15 -8.62 9.47 -8.08
N MET A 16 -7.70 10.06 -7.31
CA MET A 16 -7.41 9.62 -5.94
C MET A 16 -8.51 9.97 -4.93
N LEU A 17 -9.24 11.07 -5.19
CA LEU A 17 -10.28 11.59 -4.30
C LEU A 17 -11.70 11.22 -4.76
N SER A 18 -11.86 10.49 -5.87
CA SER A 18 -13.19 10.09 -6.32
C SER A 18 -13.84 9.14 -5.33
N SER A 19 -15.15 9.26 -5.16
CA SER A 19 -15.93 8.43 -4.22
C SER A 19 -15.94 6.94 -4.59
N ASP A 20 -15.66 6.64 -5.86
CA ASP A 20 -15.57 5.29 -6.42
C ASP A 20 -14.15 4.70 -6.32
N THR A 21 -13.20 5.45 -5.74
CA THR A 21 -11.83 5.01 -5.52
C THR A 21 -11.58 4.70 -4.05
N GLN A 22 -10.85 3.62 -3.79
CA GLN A 22 -10.27 3.34 -2.49
C GLN A 22 -8.74 3.33 -2.58
N VAL A 23 -8.10 3.99 -1.61
CA VAL A 23 -6.64 4.08 -1.53
C VAL A 23 -6.14 3.21 -0.38
N ILE A 24 -5.29 2.25 -0.72
CA ILE A 24 -4.63 1.35 0.22
C ILE A 24 -3.14 1.70 0.25
N VAL A 25 -2.58 1.82 1.45
CA VAL A 25 -1.18 2.21 1.66
C VAL A 25 -0.43 1.16 2.46
N ASP A 26 0.89 1.14 2.34
CA ASP A 26 1.74 0.29 3.16
C ASP A 26 1.89 0.80 4.61
N SER A 27 1.86 2.12 4.82
CA SER A 27 1.80 2.75 6.14
C SER A 27 0.96 4.02 6.07
N LYS A 28 -0.05 4.14 6.95
CA LYS A 28 -0.85 5.37 7.07
C LYS A 28 -0.01 6.55 7.52
N GLU A 29 0.93 6.31 8.44
CA GLU A 29 1.83 7.35 8.94
C GLU A 29 2.69 7.93 7.83
N SER A 30 3.19 7.08 6.93
CA SER A 30 4.09 7.48 5.85
C SER A 30 3.35 8.01 4.61
N ALA A 31 2.05 7.70 4.44
CA ALA A 31 1.27 8.06 3.25
C ALA A 31 0.18 9.13 3.47
N MET A 32 -0.06 9.52 4.73
CA MET A 32 -1.15 10.36 5.29
C MET A 32 -2.37 9.58 5.82
N LYS A 33 -3.01 10.12 6.88
CA LYS A 33 -4.00 9.48 7.77
C LYS A 33 -5.29 8.92 7.14
N GLU A 34 -5.60 9.26 5.89
CA GLU A 34 -6.91 9.00 5.28
C GLU A 34 -6.98 7.67 4.48
N ALA A 35 -5.90 6.89 4.43
CA ALA A 35 -5.85 5.63 3.67
C ALA A 35 -6.04 4.38 4.56
N ALA A 36 -6.48 3.27 3.96
CA ALA A 36 -6.50 1.96 4.61
C ALA A 36 -5.10 1.32 4.60
N GLU A 37 -4.71 0.61 5.66
CA GLU A 37 -3.37 0.02 5.75
C GLU A 37 -3.33 -1.41 5.23
N LEU A 38 -2.28 -1.74 4.48
CA LEU A 38 -2.09 -3.06 3.89
C LEU A 38 -2.05 -4.15 4.96
N GLY A 39 -1.52 -3.86 6.16
CA GLY A 39 -1.54 -4.80 7.28
C GLY A 39 -2.95 -5.11 7.78
N GLU A 40 -3.84 -4.10 7.82
CA GLU A 40 -5.24 -4.31 8.18
C GLU A 40 -5.96 -5.17 7.14
N LEU A 41 -5.62 -5.01 5.85
CA LEU A 41 -6.17 -5.79 4.76
C LEU A 41 -5.75 -7.27 4.84
N ILE A 42 -4.48 -7.54 5.15
CA ILE A 42 -3.93 -8.90 5.22
C ILE A 42 -4.46 -9.65 6.46
N HIS A 43 -4.70 -8.94 7.57
CA HIS A 43 -5.11 -9.56 8.83
C HIS A 43 -6.61 -9.60 9.08
N ASN A 44 -7.41 -8.76 8.40
CA ASN A 44 -8.87 -8.80 8.54
C ASN A 44 -9.50 -9.51 7.33
N ASP A 45 -10.18 -10.62 7.61
CA ASP A 45 -11.16 -11.24 6.68
C ASP A 45 -12.37 -10.32 6.36
N LYS A 46 -12.45 -9.15 7.00
CA LYS A 46 -13.51 -8.15 6.80
C LYS A 46 -13.39 -7.41 5.47
N PHE A 47 -12.22 -7.43 4.84
CA PHE A 47 -12.13 -6.96 3.47
C PHE A 47 -12.60 -8.06 2.51
N SER A 48 -13.93 -8.17 2.32
CA SER A 48 -14.48 -9.13 1.37
C SER A 48 -14.04 -8.80 -0.06
N ASN A 49 -13.97 -9.80 -0.93
CA ASN A 49 -13.68 -9.60 -2.35
C ASN A 49 -14.65 -8.61 -3.02
N ASP A 50 -15.85 -8.42 -2.47
CA ASP A 50 -16.88 -7.51 -2.98
C ASP A 50 -16.40 -6.05 -3.03
N ILE A 51 -15.54 -5.65 -2.08
CA ILE A 51 -15.03 -4.28 -1.99
C ILE A 51 -14.07 -3.97 -3.14
N PHE A 52 -13.42 -5.00 -3.71
CA PHE A 52 -12.55 -4.86 -4.87
C PHE A 52 -13.30 -4.89 -6.21
N ASN A 53 -14.54 -5.38 -6.22
CA ASN A 53 -15.32 -5.56 -7.45
C ASN A 53 -16.12 -4.30 -7.84
N GLU A 54 -16.47 -3.45 -6.87
CA GLU A 54 -17.29 -2.24 -7.12
C GLU A 54 -16.49 -0.94 -7.21
N LYS A 55 -15.22 -0.95 -6.77
CA LYS A 55 -14.40 0.26 -6.64
C LYS A 55 -13.05 0.15 -7.33
N ILE A 56 -12.56 1.26 -7.86
CA ILE A 56 -11.18 1.39 -8.32
C ILE A 56 -10.27 1.32 -7.09
N THR A 57 -9.36 0.35 -7.05
CA THR A 57 -8.44 0.18 -5.93
C THR A 57 -7.05 0.66 -6.30
N ILE A 58 -6.53 1.65 -5.58
CA ILE A 58 -5.20 2.19 -5.78
C ILE A 58 -4.32 1.76 -4.61
N PHE A 59 -3.26 1.01 -4.92
CA PHE A 59 -2.20 0.76 -3.95
C PHE A 59 -1.11 1.82 -4.04
N LYS A 60 -1.04 2.70 -3.03
CA LYS A 60 0.01 3.71 -2.89
C LYS A 60 1.10 3.19 -1.94
N SER A 61 2.22 2.76 -2.52
CA SER A 61 3.40 2.33 -1.77
C SER A 61 4.36 3.50 -1.57
N VAL A 62 4.68 3.84 -0.33
CA VAL A 62 5.71 4.86 0.01
C VAL A 62 7.04 4.26 0.44
N GLY A 63 7.08 2.96 0.75
CA GLY A 63 8.31 2.23 1.07
C GLY A 63 8.59 2.27 2.57
N ILE A 64 8.33 1.14 3.23
CA ILE A 64 8.58 0.95 4.66
C ILE A 64 9.71 -0.05 4.88
N ALA A 65 10.58 0.21 5.87
CA ALA A 65 11.80 -0.58 6.12
C ALA A 65 11.56 -2.08 6.34
N ILE A 66 10.36 -2.46 6.82
CA ILE A 66 10.01 -3.87 7.00
C ILE A 66 9.97 -4.65 5.68
N LYS A 67 9.67 -3.98 4.54
CA LYS A 67 9.72 -4.60 3.21
C LYS A 67 11.16 -4.97 2.83
N ASP A 68 12.10 -4.06 3.10
CA ASP A 68 13.53 -4.30 2.84
C ASP A 68 14.08 -5.40 3.76
N LEU A 69 13.68 -5.39 5.04
CA LEU A 69 14.06 -6.44 5.99
C LEU A 69 13.54 -7.82 5.56
N ALA A 70 12.28 -7.91 5.14
CA ALA A 70 11.71 -9.16 4.65
C ALA A 70 12.48 -9.68 3.42
N ALA A 71 12.79 -8.81 2.46
CA ALA A 71 13.61 -9.17 1.30
C ALA A 71 15.02 -9.64 1.71
N ALA A 72 15.66 -8.94 2.64
CA ALA A 72 16.98 -9.31 3.17
C ALA A 72 16.97 -10.67 3.88
N ILE A 73 15.94 -10.98 4.66
CA ILE A 73 15.79 -12.29 5.32
C ILE A 73 15.66 -13.41 4.28
N VAL A 74 14.82 -13.22 3.27
CA VAL A 74 14.63 -14.22 2.19
C VAL A 74 15.94 -14.46 1.43
N LEU A 75 16.66 -13.39 1.09
CA LEU A 75 17.97 -13.49 0.44
C LEU A 75 19.00 -14.18 1.33
N TYR A 76 19.08 -13.81 2.61
CA TYR A 76 20.03 -14.41 3.54
C TYR A 76 19.76 -15.90 3.74
N ALA A 77 18.49 -16.29 3.84
CA ALA A 77 18.08 -17.69 3.96
C ALA A 77 18.39 -18.51 2.70
N SER A 78 18.35 -17.90 1.51
CA SER A 78 18.69 -18.59 0.26
C SER A 78 20.20 -18.83 0.11
N LEU A 79 21.04 -17.96 0.68
CA LEU A 79 22.50 -18.06 0.67
C LEU A 79 23.08 -18.97 1.75
N LYS A 80 22.30 -19.27 2.80
CA LYS A 80 22.67 -20.22 3.86
C LYS A 80 22.44 -21.69 3.51
N LYS A 81 22.05 -21.98 2.27
CA LYS A 81 21.94 -23.34 1.72
C LYS A 81 23.27 -23.86 1.21
#